data_AF-R8ARH1-F1
#
_entry.id   AF-R8ARH1-F1
#
_cell.length_a   1.000
_cell.length_b   1.000
_cell.length_c   1.000
_cell.angle_alpha   90.00
_cell.angle_beta   90.00
_cell.angle_gamma   90.00
#
_symmetry.space_group_name_H-M   'P 1'
#
loop_
_entity.id
_entity.type
_entity.pdbx_description
1 polymer ?
#
loop_
_entity_poly.entity_id
_entity_poly.type
_entity_poly.pdbx_seq_one_letter_code
_entity_poly.pdbx_strand_id
1 'polypeptide(L)' 'MKHTYLGYEEMERIDVITGERMTVQELLHTSSLDTGAMHYFMTQVEGWAASIGCLLTIPTDSEYMRIKEKQNE' A
#
# COMPACT_ATOMS: atom_id res chain seq x y z
N MET A 1 5.48 -1.07 7.30
CA MET A 1 4.22 -0.67 6.65
C MET A 1 4.11 -1.19 5.24
N LYS A 2 4.87 -0.67 4.27
CA LYS A 2 4.76 -1.14 2.87
C LYS A 2 4.98 -2.65 2.75
N HIS A 3 6.12 -3.16 3.23
CA HIS A 3 6.41 -4.59 3.32
C HIS A 3 5.44 -5.42 4.20
N THR A 4 4.60 -4.76 5.00
CA THR A 4 3.67 -5.40 5.94
C THR A 4 2.27 -5.53 5.34
N TYR A 5 1.82 -4.53 4.59
CA TYR A 5 0.42 -4.40 4.16
C TYR A 5 0.23 -4.34 2.64
N LEU A 6 1.29 -4.14 1.83
CA LEU A 6 1.17 -4.15 0.36
C LEU A 6 1.33 -5.55 -0.23
N GLY A 7 2.18 -6.40 0.37
CA GLY A 7 2.51 -7.71 -0.20
C GLY A 7 3.57 -7.64 -1.31
N TYR A 8 3.89 -8.81 -1.87
CA TYR A 8 4.91 -8.97 -2.92
C TYR A 8 4.28 -9.63 -4.15
N GLU A 9 4.74 -9.23 -5.34
CA GLU A 9 4.42 -9.87 -6.60
C GLU A 9 5.65 -10.55 -7.20
N GLU A 10 5.43 -11.67 -7.89
CA GLU A 10 6.48 -12.35 -8.63
C GLU A 10 6.62 -11.71 -10.01
N MET A 11 7.82 -11.22 -10.32
CA MET A 11 8.16 -10.64 -11.61
C MET A 11 9.31 -11.40 -12.25
N GLU A 12 9.15 -11.71 -13.53
CA GLU A 12 10.25 -12.25 -14.33
C GLU A 12 11.20 -11.11 -14.71
N ARG A 13 12.46 -11.25 -14.33
CA ARG A 13 13.54 -10.36 -14.76
C ARG A 13 14.59 -11.13 -15.53
N ILE A 14 15.23 -10.46 -16.47
CA ILE A 14 16.34 -11.01 -17.24
C ILE A 14 17.62 -10.46 -16.62
N ASP A 15 18.53 -11.36 -16.24
CA ASP A 15 19.88 -10.99 -15.85
C ASP A 15 20.60 -10.39 -17.07
N VAL A 16 21.03 -9.13 -16.98
CA VAL A 16 21.64 -8.40 -18.11
C VAL A 16 23.03 -8.90 -18.48
N ILE A 17 23.67 -9.70 -17.62
CA ILE A 17 25.01 -10.25 -17.82
C ILE A 17 24.91 -11.68 -18.39
N THR A 18 24.06 -12.54 -17.82
CA THR A 18 23.93 -13.95 -18.22
C THR A 18 22.82 -14.20 -19.23
N GLY A 19 21.83 -13.30 -19.33
CA GLY A 19 20.65 -13.46 -20.17
C GLY A 19 19.60 -14.43 -19.61
N GLU A 20 19.80 -14.96 -18.40
CA GLU A 20 18.88 -15.91 -17.78
C GLU A 20 17.63 -15.22 -17.23
N ARG A 21 16.48 -15.89 -17.35
CA ARG A 21 15.22 -15.44 -16.74
C ARG A 21 15.17 -15.92 -15.30
N MET A 22 15.04 -14.98 -14.37
CA MET A 22 14.86 -15.25 -12.96
C MET A 22 13.51 -14.72 -12.49
N THR A 23 12.86 -15.47 -11.61
CA THR A 23 11.68 -15.00 -10.88
C THR A 23 12.16 -14.29 -9.61
N VAL A 24 11.83 -13.01 -9.48
CA VAL A 24 12.11 -12.22 -8.28
C VAL A 24 10.82 -11.78 -7.61
N GLN A 25 10.84 -11.69 -6.29
CA GLN A 25 9.73 -11.11 -5.53
C GLN A 25 9.97 -9.62 -5.34
N GLU A 26 9.07 -8.80 -5.90
CA GLU A 26 9.12 -7.35 -5.77
C GLU A 26 7.98 -6.83 -4.90
N LEU A 27 8.25 -5.79 -4.14
CA LEU A 27 7.24 -5.16 -3.30
C LEU A 27 6.21 -4.47 -4.19
N LEU A 28 4.92 -4.69 -3.92
CA LEU A 28 3.86 -4.00 -4.65
C LEU A 28 3.98 -2.49 -4.51
N HIS A 29 3.92 -1.79 -5.64
CA HIS A 29 4.07 -0.35 -5.70
C HIS A 29 2.76 0.35 -5.35
N THR A 30 2.83 1.37 -4.49
CA THR A 30 1.67 2.19 -4.13
C THR A 30 1.06 2.95 -5.31
N SER A 31 1.83 3.15 -6.39
CA SER A 31 1.34 3.73 -7.66
C SER A 31 0.51 2.76 -8.50
N SER A 32 0.64 1.46 -8.25
CA SER A 32 -0.09 0.41 -8.96
C SER A 32 -1.40 0.02 -8.25
N LEU A 33 -1.65 0.57 -7.06
CA LEU A 33 -2.88 0.34 -6.31
C LEU A 33 -4.05 1.11 -6.92
N ASP A 34 -5.21 0.47 -7.00
CA ASP A 34 -6.46 1.17 -7.23
C ASP A 34 -6.89 1.98 -5.98
N THR A 35 -7.89 2.85 -6.17
CA THR A 35 -8.43 3.70 -5.09
C THR A 35 -8.89 2.90 -3.87
N GLY A 36 -9.45 1.70 -4.06
CA GLY A 36 -9.93 0.85 -2.97
C GLY A 36 -8.79 0.21 -2.18
N ALA A 37 -7.80 -0.35 -2.88
CA ALA A 37 -6.62 -0.97 -2.29
C ALA A 37 -5.75 0.06 -1.57
N MET A 38 -5.64 1.28 -2.11
CA MET A 38 -4.96 2.40 -1.44
C MET A 38 -5.68 2.82 -0.17
N HIS A 39 -7.02 2.93 -0.20
CA HIS A 39 -7.82 3.23 0.99
C HIS A 39 -7.68 2.14 2.07
N TYR A 40 -7.69 0.86 1.66
CA TYR A 40 -7.47 -0.25 2.58
C TYR A 40 -6.09 -0.18 3.24
N PHE A 41 -5.03 0.03 2.44
CA PHE A 41 -3.67 0.20 2.95
C PHE A 41 -3.56 1.35 3.95
N MET A 42 -4.12 2.52 3.63
CA MET A 42 -4.11 3.68 4.54
C MET A 42 -4.86 3.42 5.85
N THR A 43 -5.95 2.66 5.80
CA THR A 43 -6.72 2.25 6.99
C THR A 43 -5.92 1.33 7.90
N GLN A 44 -5.14 0.39 7.34
CA GLN A 44 -4.24 -0.46 8.14
C GLN A 44 -3.14 0.37 8.82
N VAL A 45 -2.58 1.35 8.11
CA VAL A 45 -1.56 2.26 8.67
C VAL A 45 -2.13 3.13 9.80
N GLU A 46 -3.33 3.69 9.61
CA GLU A 46 -4.02 4.46 10.65
C GLU A 46 -4.33 3.59 11.88
N GLY A 47 -4.85 2.37 11.69
CA GLY A 47 -5.15 1.45 12.78
C GLY A 47 -3.90 1.04 13.58
N TRP A 48 -2.77 0.82 12.89
CA TRP A 48 -1.50 0.59 13.58
C TRP A 48 -1.02 1.84 14.33
N ALA A 49 -1.13 3.03 13.73
CA ALA A 49 -0.72 4.27 14.40
C ALA A 49 -1.54 4.48 15.68
N ALA A 50 -2.86 4.27 15.60
CA ALA A 50 -3.74 4.31 16.76
C ALA A 50 -3.37 3.26 17.84
N SER A 51 -2.97 2.05 17.44
CA SER A 51 -2.61 0.99 18.39
C SER A 51 -1.34 1.30 19.21
N ILE A 52 -0.42 2.10 18.64
CA ILE A 52 0.78 2.59 19.35
C ILE A 52 0.55 3.95 20.04
N GLY A 53 -0.67 4.48 20.02
CA GLY A 53 -1.02 5.79 20.60
C GLY A 53 -0.59 7.00 19.76
N CYS A 54 -0.25 6.79 18.48
CA CYS A 54 0.10 7.85 17.54
C CYS A 54 -1.13 8.26 16.73
N LEU A 55 -1.70 9.43 17.02
CA LEU A 55 -2.80 9.99 16.24
C LEU A 55 -2.25 10.72 15.01
N LEU A 56 -2.61 10.23 13.83
CA LEU A 56 -2.23 10.85 12.57
C LEU A 56 -3.14 12.05 12.27
N THR A 57 -2.55 13.19 11.95
CA THR A 57 -3.29 14.32 11.35
C THR A 57 -3.63 13.99 9.91
N ILE A 58 -4.89 13.69 9.64
CA ILE A 58 -5.40 13.42 8.30
C ILE A 58 -6.16 14.65 7.81
N PRO A 59 -5.72 15.30 6.71
CA PRO A 59 -6.43 16.44 6.14
C PRO A 59 -7.86 16.05 5.71
N THR A 60 -8.85 16.88 6.06
CA THR A 60 -10.27 16.64 5.76
C THR A 60 -10.55 16.64 4.25
N ASP A 61 -9.74 17.34 3.46
CA ASP A 61 -9.83 17.39 2.00
C ASP A 61 -9.16 16.20 1.30
N SER A 62 -8.48 15.33 2.05
CA SER A 62 -7.81 14.17 1.46
C SER A 62 -8.83 13.16 0.88
N GLU A 63 -8.45 12.53 -0.23
CA GLU A 63 -9.26 11.49 -0.88
C GLU A 63 -9.58 10.33 0.08
N TYR A 64 -8.63 9.98 0.95
CA TYR A 64 -8.81 8.99 2.00
C TYR A 64 -9.96 9.36 2.96
N MET A 65 -9.98 10.58 3.50
CA MET A 65 -11.05 11.02 4.41
C MET A 65 -12.41 11.04 3.73
N ARG A 66 -12.48 11.52 2.48
CA ARG A 66 -13.73 11.58 1.72
C ARG A 66 -14.33 10.20 1.46
N ILE A 67 -13.49 9.19 1.18
CA ILE A 67 -13.95 7.81 0.96
C ILE A 67 -14.36 7.17 2.30
N LYS A 68 -13.59 7.40 3.36
CA LYS A 68 -13.89 6.91 4.71
C LYS A 68 -15.22 7.45 5.23
N GLU A 69 -15.49 8.74 5.05
CA GLU A 69 -16.77 9.37 5.43
C GLU A 69 -17.94 8.77 4.64
N LYS A 70 -17.80 8.60 3.32
CA LYS A 70 -18.83 7.96 2.48
C LYS A 70 -19.15 6.51 2.86
N GLN A 71 -18.22 5.78 3.47
CA GLN A 71 -18.45 4.39 3.91
C GLN A 71 -19.10 4.32 5.30
N ASN A 72 -19.05 5.41 6.07
CA ASN A 72 -19.64 5.51 7.40
C ASN A 72 -21.05 6.13 7.39
N GLU A 73 -21.51 6.59 6.22
CA GLU A 73 -22.87 7.10 5.95
C GLU A 73 -23.80 5.95 5.53
#